data_AF-A0A9P5UUL1-F1
#
_entry.id   AF-A0A9P5UUL1-F1
#
_cell.length_a   1.000
_cell.length_b   1.000
_cell.length_c   1.000
_cell.angle_alpha   90.00
_cell.angle_beta   90.00
_cell.angle_gamma   90.00
#
_symmetry.space_group_name_H-M   'P 1'
#
loop_
_entity.id
_entity.type
_entity.pdbx_description
1 polymer ?
#
loop_
_entity_poly.entity_id
_entity_poly.type
_entity_poly.pdbx_seq_one_letter_code
_entity_poly.pdbx_strand_id
1 'polypeptide(L)'
;MFALPLLLIISCCAFSASAAATNTHNHELSAITPGTTGLIISDPNIITHHVDVLRHCWSVGEQYGAILAIDLGVSYTTAAYTNKDGEFTLVRNEYRHTRTPTTIAFLPKDNNNDDNNTNTTLTTDGSYKVLFGEAAESQRSSNPTNTIHDWQRWTFRPFNYTQGGGGSVAPEFQDSGYMYKVVQSPSFLPLVRLGGGETESWRWADNEWARGPVGQAVIQVSLWDEAAGGGVEKKLYFRPEELTALLVHRIRDLAEAQLQRDGTGLNITHVVLAIPGELGIDQRQILKETIQEMESEDRITTGLGVRVLRVMTRHHSTAMAYGLENEVVYGGTGAREVGVRTTVVVDLDEWKGFEVRLLEIDSELYETMGGVVRRRGLVDEEGVKRAVVDEVVDAFVKGKGGEMEKAEIQQRKEMILSDRRITQRLGKEVVKVSRLLRSALLYASSPYATRHTSIRLEMESFFEGRDLSVTLSLQQYLDIRSSTLQPIIDIMERLLKDSMQIESRDYVDHVLVSGTSHRIPELIQLIEQYFQGRLEVPQMIDPALTSVHGAVRLARMFETHVECLLA
;
A
#
# COMPACT_ATOMS: atom_id res chain seq x y z
N MET A 1 55.94 -30.98 -33.14
CA MET A 1 54.91 -31.96 -32.76
C MET A 1 53.94 -31.25 -31.84
N PHE A 2 52.85 -30.76 -32.40
CA PHE A 2 51.71 -30.18 -31.68
C PHE A 2 50.75 -31.32 -31.28
N ALA A 3 50.13 -31.25 -30.10
CA ALA A 3 48.81 -31.83 -29.86
C ALA A 3 48.19 -31.27 -28.56
N LEU A 4 47.06 -30.57 -28.70
CA LEU A 4 46.01 -30.41 -27.68
C LEU A 4 45.40 -31.78 -27.33
N PRO A 5 44.65 -31.89 -26.21
CA PRO A 5 43.53 -32.82 -26.13
C PRO A 5 42.17 -32.11 -26.10
N LEU A 6 41.28 -32.71 -26.90
CA LEU A 6 39.85 -32.48 -27.09
C LEU A 6 39.00 -32.96 -25.90
N LEU A 7 37.79 -32.39 -25.86
CA LEU A 7 36.55 -32.84 -25.20
C LEU A 7 36.38 -34.35 -24.98
N LEU A 8 35.76 -34.69 -23.84
CA LEU A 8 35.01 -35.94 -23.64
C LEU A 8 33.63 -35.62 -23.03
N ILE A 9 32.60 -35.78 -23.87
CA ILE A 9 31.19 -35.79 -23.51
C ILE A 9 30.90 -37.19 -22.95
N ILE A 10 30.37 -37.29 -21.72
CA ILE A 10 29.76 -38.52 -21.21
C ILE A 10 28.34 -38.21 -20.74
N SER A 11 27.39 -38.78 -21.47
CA SER A 11 25.99 -38.96 -21.10
C SER A 11 25.88 -39.94 -19.93
N CYS A 12 25.06 -39.61 -18.94
CA CYS A 12 24.58 -40.57 -17.94
C CYS A 12 23.10 -40.32 -17.64
N CYS A 13 22.25 -41.12 -18.30
CA CYS A 13 20.94 -41.47 -17.78
C CYS A 13 21.04 -42.68 -16.84
N ALA A 14 20.16 -42.69 -15.84
CA ALA A 14 19.74 -43.81 -14.99
C ALA A 14 20.66 -44.25 -13.83
N PHE A 15 20.36 -43.74 -12.63
CA PHE A 15 20.43 -44.52 -11.39
C PHE A 15 19.16 -44.27 -10.57
N SER A 16 18.40 -45.34 -10.34
CA SER A 16 17.25 -45.40 -9.46
C SER A 16 17.70 -45.42 -7.99
N ALA A 17 17.20 -44.49 -7.18
CA ALA A 17 17.33 -44.55 -5.72
C ALA A 17 15.94 -44.57 -5.08
N SER A 18 15.63 -45.69 -4.46
CA SER A 18 14.47 -45.90 -3.60
C SER A 18 14.70 -45.21 -2.26
N ALA A 19 13.83 -44.27 -1.88
CA ALA A 19 13.75 -43.75 -0.51
C ALA A 19 12.62 -44.47 0.22
N ALA A 20 12.97 -45.22 1.27
CA ALA A 20 12.03 -45.88 2.16
C ALA A 20 11.52 -44.86 3.20
N ALA A 21 10.20 -44.64 3.23
CA ALA A 21 9.54 -43.86 4.27
C ALA A 21 9.27 -44.77 5.49
N THR A 22 9.87 -44.48 6.63
CA THR A 22 9.50 -45.10 7.91
C THR A 22 8.61 -44.15 8.69
N ASN A 23 7.42 -44.65 9.02
CA ASN A 23 6.35 -43.97 9.74
C ASN A 23 6.63 -44.03 11.25
N THR A 24 6.86 -42.89 11.90
CA THR A 24 6.87 -42.79 13.37
C THR A 24 5.99 -41.64 13.81
N HIS A 25 5.07 -41.92 14.73
CA HIS A 25 4.11 -41.00 15.33
C HIS A 25 4.77 -39.77 15.95
N ASN A 26 4.87 -38.70 15.14
CA ASN A 26 4.77 -37.27 15.45
C ASN A 26 4.89 -36.56 14.09
N HIS A 27 4.14 -35.48 13.87
CA HIS A 27 3.98 -34.83 12.56
C HIS A 27 5.24 -34.08 12.08
N GLU A 28 6.35 -34.78 11.86
CA GLU A 28 7.57 -34.28 11.24
C GLU A 28 8.12 -35.32 10.24
N LEU A 29 8.24 -34.93 8.97
CA LEU A 29 8.90 -35.73 7.93
C LEU A 29 10.35 -35.23 7.82
N SER A 30 11.29 -35.97 8.41
CA SER A 30 12.72 -35.70 8.25
C SER A 30 13.29 -36.53 7.08
N ALA A 31 13.70 -35.87 6.00
CA ALA A 31 14.54 -36.50 4.98
C ALA A 31 16.02 -36.25 5.32
N ILE A 32 16.74 -37.32 5.68
CA ILE A 32 18.19 -37.25 5.93
C ILE A 32 18.92 -37.70 4.67
N THR A 33 19.62 -36.78 4.00
CA THR A 33 20.68 -37.12 3.05
C THR A 33 22.05 -36.79 3.67
N PRO A 34 23.10 -37.59 3.41
CA PRO A 34 24.41 -37.32 3.97
C PRO A 34 25.08 -36.18 3.18
N GLY A 35 25.10 -34.96 3.74
CA GLY A 35 25.99 -33.89 3.25
C GLY A 35 25.46 -32.46 3.26
N THR A 36 24.19 -32.20 3.55
CA THR A 36 23.63 -30.83 3.60
C THR A 36 22.78 -30.68 4.84
N THR A 37 23.03 -29.64 5.64
CA THR A 37 22.19 -29.24 6.78
C THR A 37 20.76 -29.04 6.31
N GLY A 38 19.87 -29.91 6.78
CA GLY A 38 18.51 -30.05 6.31
C GLY A 38 17.59 -28.94 6.79
N LEU A 39 16.71 -28.53 5.88
CA LEU A 39 15.56 -27.66 6.06
C LEU A 39 14.55 -28.32 7.02
N ILE A 40 14.21 -27.66 8.12
CA ILE A 40 13.08 -28.06 8.99
C ILE A 40 11.95 -27.07 8.69
N ILE A 41 10.87 -27.53 8.05
CA ILE A 41 9.69 -26.72 7.73
C ILE A 41 8.60 -27.03 8.77
N SER A 42 8.18 -26.04 9.55
CA SER A 42 7.16 -26.19 10.60
C SER A 42 5.80 -25.55 10.27
N ASP A 43 5.47 -25.31 9.00
CA ASP A 43 4.15 -24.79 8.60
C ASP A 43 3.40 -25.78 7.67
N PRO A 44 2.26 -26.34 8.10
CA PRO A 44 1.46 -27.25 7.29
C PRO A 44 0.84 -26.63 6.02
N ASN A 45 0.83 -25.31 5.86
CA ASN A 45 0.32 -24.63 4.65
C ASN A 45 1.42 -24.29 3.61
N ILE A 46 2.70 -24.46 3.95
CA ILE A 46 3.81 -24.36 2.99
C ILE A 46 3.94 -25.67 2.19
N ILE A 47 3.48 -26.78 2.74
CA ILE A 47 3.52 -28.11 2.10
C ILE A 47 2.65 -28.13 0.83
N THR A 48 1.50 -27.46 0.80
CA THR A 48 0.63 -27.38 -0.39
C THR A 48 1.26 -26.55 -1.51
N HIS A 49 1.98 -25.46 -1.19
CA HIS A 49 2.67 -24.67 -2.21
C HIS A 49 3.92 -25.38 -2.77
N HIS A 50 4.60 -26.19 -1.94
CA HIS A 50 5.74 -26.99 -2.40
C HIS A 50 5.31 -28.13 -3.34
N VAL A 51 4.15 -28.74 -3.09
CA VAL A 51 3.61 -29.81 -3.95
C VAL A 51 3.09 -29.27 -5.30
N ASP A 52 2.49 -28.06 -5.34
CA ASP A 52 2.02 -27.47 -6.60
C ASP A 52 3.16 -26.98 -7.50
N VAL A 53 4.24 -26.45 -6.91
CA VAL A 53 5.46 -26.08 -7.66
C VAL A 53 6.11 -27.32 -8.25
N LEU A 54 6.26 -28.41 -7.49
CA LEU A 54 6.85 -29.65 -7.99
C LEU A 54 6.01 -30.35 -9.08
N ARG A 55 4.68 -30.16 -9.11
CA ARG A 55 3.81 -30.74 -10.15
C ARG A 55 3.82 -29.98 -11.47
N HIS A 56 4.12 -28.68 -11.47
CA HIS A 56 4.19 -27.87 -12.69
C HIS A 56 5.62 -27.73 -13.25
N CYS A 57 6.64 -28.22 -12.55
CA CYS A 57 8.04 -28.18 -13.01
C CYS A 57 8.35 -29.08 -14.23
N TRP A 58 7.37 -29.76 -14.84
CA TRP A 58 7.57 -30.62 -16.02
C TRP A 58 6.96 -30.07 -17.33
N SER A 59 6.78 -28.76 -17.45
CA SER A 59 6.71 -28.12 -18.77
C SER A 59 8.02 -27.41 -19.08
N VAL A 60 8.78 -27.97 -20.00
CA VAL A 60 9.93 -27.32 -20.65
C VAL A 60 9.46 -25.98 -21.25
N GLY A 61 9.91 -24.85 -20.70
CA GLY A 61 10.01 -23.58 -21.42
C GLY A 61 8.88 -22.53 -21.31
N GLU A 62 8.42 -22.13 -20.13
CA GLU A 62 7.75 -20.83 -19.99
C GLU A 62 8.81 -19.71 -19.85
N GLN A 63 9.09 -18.99 -20.94
CA GLN A 63 9.77 -17.69 -20.84
C GLN A 63 8.77 -16.68 -20.30
N TYR A 64 8.91 -16.26 -19.03
CA TYR A 64 7.99 -15.34 -18.36
C TYR A 64 7.89 -13.94 -19.03
N GLY A 65 8.82 -13.60 -19.92
CA GLY A 65 8.92 -12.28 -20.52
C GLY A 65 9.31 -11.22 -19.48
N ALA A 66 8.99 -9.95 -19.76
CA ALA A 66 9.16 -8.89 -18.77
C ALA A 66 8.08 -9.02 -17.68
N ILE A 67 8.49 -9.12 -16.43
CA ILE A 67 7.57 -9.17 -15.29
C ILE A 67 7.39 -7.76 -14.72
N LEU A 68 6.13 -7.35 -14.57
CA LEU A 68 5.79 -6.02 -14.08
C LEU A 68 5.58 -6.03 -12.55
N ALA A 69 6.39 -5.26 -11.84
CA ALA A 69 6.26 -5.04 -10.42
C ALA A 69 5.41 -3.78 -10.15
N ILE A 70 4.40 -3.89 -9.29
CA ILE A 70 3.48 -2.79 -8.98
C ILE A 70 3.38 -2.61 -7.47
N ASP A 71 3.69 -1.41 -7.00
CA ASP A 71 3.36 -0.93 -5.66
C ASP A 71 2.00 -0.24 -5.68
N LEU A 72 0.99 -0.92 -5.14
CA LEU A 72 -0.40 -0.47 -5.10
C LEU A 72 -0.64 0.39 -3.85
N GLY A 73 -0.12 1.62 -3.87
CA GLY A 73 -0.33 2.59 -2.80
C GLY A 73 -1.72 3.24 -2.82
N VAL A 74 -2.16 3.71 -1.65
CA VAL A 74 -3.53 4.24 -1.48
C VAL A 74 -3.72 5.60 -2.14
N SER A 75 -2.66 6.41 -2.26
CA SER A 75 -2.70 7.71 -2.94
C SER A 75 -2.11 7.65 -4.35
N TYR A 76 -1.02 6.90 -4.51
CA TYR A 76 -0.29 6.77 -5.76
C TYR A 76 0.12 5.32 -5.94
N THR A 77 0.06 4.87 -7.19
CA THR A 77 0.60 3.61 -7.65
C THR A 77 1.90 3.87 -8.41
N THR A 78 2.92 3.08 -8.11
CA THR A 78 4.19 3.11 -8.82
C THR A 78 4.46 1.71 -9.36
N ALA A 79 4.99 1.63 -10.57
CA ALA A 79 5.33 0.36 -11.17
C ALA A 79 6.67 0.44 -11.88
N ALA A 80 7.31 -0.73 -12.02
CA ALA A 80 8.57 -0.87 -12.70
C ALA A 80 8.70 -2.27 -13.30
N TYR A 81 9.58 -2.39 -14.29
CA TYR A 81 9.97 -3.66 -14.87
C TYR A 81 11.47 -3.67 -15.14
N THR A 82 12.03 -4.84 -15.39
CA THR A 82 13.41 -4.98 -15.86
C THR A 82 13.43 -4.87 -17.37
N ASN A 83 14.18 -3.92 -17.93
CA ASN A 83 14.32 -3.81 -19.38
C ASN A 83 15.26 -4.91 -19.93
N LYS A 84 15.38 -4.99 -21.26
CA LYS A 84 16.26 -5.95 -21.95
C LYS A 84 17.74 -5.90 -21.51
N ASP A 85 18.19 -4.76 -20.99
CA ASP A 85 19.57 -4.54 -20.56
C ASP A 85 19.76 -4.95 -19.08
N GLY A 86 18.72 -5.49 -18.44
CA GLY A 86 18.74 -5.87 -17.04
C GLY A 86 18.56 -4.71 -16.07
N GLU A 87 18.19 -3.52 -16.58
CA GLU A 87 18.07 -2.30 -15.80
C GLU A 87 16.64 -2.09 -15.29
N PHE A 88 16.55 -1.56 -14.07
CA PHE A 88 15.30 -1.16 -13.44
C PHE A 88 14.71 0.06 -14.18
N THR A 89 13.50 -0.10 -14.74
CA THR A 89 12.81 0.96 -15.48
C THR A 89 11.46 1.26 -14.85
N LEU A 90 11.26 2.50 -14.42
CA LEU A 90 9.97 2.98 -13.90
C LEU A 90 8.96 3.15 -15.02
N VAL A 91 7.73 2.68 -14.76
CA VAL A 91 6.57 2.93 -15.60
C VAL A 91 6.19 4.40 -15.46
N ARG A 92 6.01 5.07 -16.59
CA ARG A 92 5.63 6.48 -16.69
C ARG A 92 4.21 6.57 -17.23
N ASN A 93 3.39 7.38 -16.56
CA ASN A 93 2.07 7.73 -17.06
C ASN A 93 2.16 8.61 -18.32
N GLU A 94 1.00 8.97 -18.86
CA GLU A 94 0.83 9.75 -20.08
C GLU A 94 1.42 11.17 -19.96
N TYR A 95 1.56 11.66 -18.72
CA TYR A 95 2.17 12.94 -18.35
C TYR A 95 3.66 12.81 -18.00
N ARG A 96 4.26 11.63 -18.21
CA ARG A 96 5.66 11.28 -17.91
C ARG A 96 6.03 11.26 -16.42
N HIS A 97 5.05 11.26 -15.53
CA HIS A 97 5.28 11.03 -14.10
C HIS A 97 5.48 9.54 -13.82
N THR A 98 6.35 9.20 -12.87
CA THR A 98 6.63 7.82 -12.42
C THR A 98 5.69 7.34 -11.31
N ARG A 99 4.76 8.20 -10.88
CA ARG A 99 3.73 7.90 -9.90
C ARG A 99 2.40 8.23 -10.52
N THR A 100 1.53 7.23 -10.63
CA THR A 100 0.19 7.38 -11.17
C THR A 100 -0.77 7.55 -10.00
N PRO A 101 -1.59 8.61 -9.92
CA PRO A 101 -2.62 8.73 -8.90
C PRO A 101 -3.48 7.46 -8.84
N THR A 102 -3.75 6.94 -7.64
CA THR A 102 -4.68 5.82 -7.42
C THR A 102 -6.11 6.37 -7.49
N THR A 103 -6.49 6.85 -8.68
CA THR A 103 -7.75 7.53 -8.99
C THR A 103 -8.31 6.97 -10.29
N ILE A 104 -9.62 6.66 -10.29
CA ILE A 104 -10.38 6.24 -11.46
C ILE A 104 -11.60 7.15 -11.58
N ALA A 105 -11.93 7.60 -12.79
CA ALA A 105 -13.17 8.33 -13.01
C ALA A 105 -14.00 7.71 -14.11
N PHE A 106 -15.30 7.72 -13.91
CA PHE A 106 -16.27 7.20 -14.86
C PHE A 106 -16.99 8.36 -15.53
N LEU A 107 -17.05 8.29 -16.85
CA LEU A 107 -17.66 9.30 -17.70
C LEU A 107 -18.77 8.67 -18.53
N PRO A 108 -19.87 9.41 -18.79
CA PRO A 108 -20.87 8.97 -19.75
C PRO A 108 -20.24 8.81 -21.13
N LYS A 109 -20.91 8.05 -22.00
CA LYS A 109 -20.53 7.98 -23.40
C LYS A 109 -20.99 9.26 -24.10
N ASP A 110 -20.05 10.10 -24.50
CA ASP A 110 -20.36 11.24 -25.37
C ASP A 110 -20.44 10.77 -26.84
N ASN A 111 -21.43 11.26 -27.60
CA ASN A 111 -21.57 11.00 -29.04
C ASN A 111 -20.48 11.69 -29.90
N ASN A 112 -19.61 12.48 -29.28
CA ASN A 112 -18.51 13.16 -29.96
C ASN A 112 -17.27 12.27 -30.00
N ASN A 113 -16.77 12.12 -31.23
CA ASN A 113 -15.79 11.17 -31.73
C ASN A 113 -14.35 11.43 -31.24
N ASP A 114 -14.15 11.57 -29.92
CA ASP A 114 -12.83 11.75 -29.29
C ASP A 114 -12.21 10.41 -28.86
N ASP A 115 -12.40 9.37 -29.68
CA ASP A 115 -11.84 8.03 -29.48
C ASP A 115 -10.30 8.00 -29.64
N ASN A 116 -9.69 9.13 -30.00
CA ASN A 116 -8.24 9.30 -30.10
C ASN A 116 -7.59 9.81 -28.80
N ASN A 117 -8.36 10.08 -27.74
CA ASN A 117 -7.77 10.39 -26.44
C ASN A 117 -7.24 9.12 -25.78
N THR A 118 -5.93 8.91 -25.86
CA THR A 118 -5.19 7.80 -25.24
C THR A 118 -5.37 7.68 -23.73
N ASN A 119 -5.95 8.68 -23.07
CA ASN A 119 -6.19 8.72 -21.62
C ASN A 119 -7.57 8.18 -21.23
N THR A 120 -8.45 7.91 -22.19
CA THR A 120 -9.76 7.30 -21.97
C THR A 120 -9.79 5.87 -22.47
N THR A 121 -10.25 4.95 -21.63
CA THR A 121 -10.55 3.60 -22.06
C THR A 121 -12.06 3.48 -22.25
N LEU A 122 -12.49 3.32 -23.50
CA LEU A 122 -13.90 3.04 -23.80
C LEU A 122 -14.19 1.59 -23.39
N THR A 123 -15.35 1.40 -22.80
CA THR A 123 -15.81 0.04 -22.52
C THR A 123 -15.99 -0.77 -23.83
N THR A 124 -15.76 -2.08 -23.84
CA THR A 124 -15.93 -2.99 -25.00
C THR A 124 -17.37 -3.00 -25.52
N ASP A 125 -18.36 -2.65 -24.70
CA ASP A 125 -19.73 -2.40 -25.17
C ASP A 125 -20.04 -0.97 -25.54
N GLY A 126 -19.06 -0.09 -25.35
CA GLY A 126 -19.14 1.33 -25.56
C GLY A 126 -20.23 1.98 -24.72
N SER A 127 -20.53 1.48 -23.51
CA SER A 127 -21.57 2.07 -22.66
C SER A 127 -21.10 3.25 -21.82
N TYR A 128 -19.82 3.29 -21.45
CA TYR A 128 -19.19 4.41 -20.72
C TYR A 128 -17.68 4.46 -20.95
N LYS A 129 -17.06 5.59 -20.59
CA LYS A 129 -15.61 5.82 -20.65
C LYS A 129 -15.01 5.79 -19.24
N VAL A 130 -13.79 5.27 -19.12
CA VAL A 130 -13.03 5.25 -17.87
C VAL A 130 -11.74 6.04 -18.03
N LEU A 131 -11.47 6.93 -17.07
CA LEU A 131 -10.22 7.66 -16.92
C LEU A 131 -9.43 7.05 -15.76
N PHE A 132 -8.11 7.08 -15.87
CA PHE A 132 -7.20 6.62 -14.83
C PHE A 132 -6.18 7.71 -14.48
N GLY A 133 -5.62 7.62 -13.27
CA GLY A 133 -4.45 8.40 -12.88
C GLY A 133 -4.68 9.91 -12.93
N GLU A 134 -3.71 10.61 -13.52
CA GLU A 134 -3.70 12.07 -13.59
C GLU A 134 -4.92 12.63 -14.35
N ALA A 135 -5.38 11.92 -15.40
CA ALA A 135 -6.54 12.34 -16.17
C ALA A 135 -7.81 12.30 -15.30
N ALA A 136 -8.00 11.22 -14.52
CA ALA A 136 -9.11 11.11 -13.56
C ALA A 136 -9.01 12.17 -12.45
N GLU A 137 -7.80 12.39 -11.93
CA GLU A 137 -7.51 13.37 -10.88
C GLU A 137 -7.84 14.81 -11.31
N SER A 138 -7.47 15.17 -12.53
CA SER A 138 -7.63 16.52 -13.08
C SER A 138 -9.10 16.98 -13.16
N GLN A 139 -10.03 16.05 -13.34
CA GLN A 139 -11.48 16.32 -13.43
C GLN A 139 -12.25 16.04 -12.14
N ARG A 140 -11.56 15.78 -11.01
CA ARG A 140 -12.19 15.51 -9.71
C ARG A 140 -13.13 16.64 -9.25
N SER A 141 -12.81 17.90 -9.53
CA SER A 141 -13.63 19.04 -9.13
C SER A 141 -14.91 19.19 -9.96
N SER A 142 -14.86 18.84 -11.24
CA SER A 142 -15.99 18.91 -12.18
C SER A 142 -16.86 17.64 -12.16
N ASN A 143 -16.30 16.49 -11.77
CA ASN A 143 -16.98 15.21 -11.68
C ASN A 143 -16.75 14.50 -10.32
N PRO A 144 -17.06 15.16 -9.19
CA PRO A 144 -16.64 14.68 -7.87
C PRO A 144 -17.33 13.37 -7.43
N THR A 145 -18.54 13.10 -7.91
CA THR A 145 -19.34 11.94 -7.50
C THR A 145 -18.97 10.65 -8.22
N ASN A 146 -18.40 10.74 -9.42
CA ASN A 146 -17.95 9.59 -10.22
C ASN A 146 -16.42 9.52 -10.36
N THR A 147 -15.68 10.30 -9.56
CA THR A 147 -14.22 10.23 -9.44
C THR A 147 -13.83 9.54 -8.15
N ILE A 148 -13.41 8.30 -8.27
CA ILE A 148 -13.15 7.39 -7.17
C ILE A 148 -11.65 7.38 -6.86
N HIS A 149 -11.33 7.58 -5.59
CA HIS A 149 -9.97 7.62 -5.06
C HIS A 149 -10.00 6.99 -3.66
N ASP A 150 -8.86 6.53 -3.16
CA ASP A 150 -8.72 5.93 -1.83
C ASP A 150 -9.58 4.67 -1.62
N TRP A 151 -10.06 4.03 -2.69
CA TRP A 151 -10.99 2.90 -2.56
C TRP A 151 -10.39 1.71 -1.81
N GLN A 152 -9.06 1.59 -1.79
CA GLN A 152 -8.34 0.56 -1.04
C GLN A 152 -8.70 0.54 0.45
N ARG A 153 -9.19 1.67 1.00
CA ARG A 153 -9.71 1.74 2.38
C ARG A 153 -10.92 0.84 2.63
N TRP A 154 -11.72 0.63 1.58
CA TRP A 154 -12.97 -0.12 1.60
C TRP A 154 -12.79 -1.58 1.22
N THR A 155 -11.60 -1.97 0.75
CA THR A 155 -11.25 -3.32 0.31
C THR A 155 -11.53 -4.34 1.41
N PHE A 156 -12.35 -5.33 1.07
CA PHE A 156 -12.90 -6.41 1.90
C PHE A 156 -13.63 -5.96 3.17
N ARG A 157 -14.09 -4.69 3.25
CA ARG A 157 -14.75 -4.19 4.46
C ARG A 157 -16.24 -4.50 4.45
N PRO A 158 -16.80 -4.96 5.60
CA PRO A 158 -18.24 -4.99 5.76
C PRO A 158 -18.78 -3.57 5.90
N PHE A 159 -19.85 -3.27 5.19
CA PHE A 159 -20.62 -2.03 5.25
C PHE A 159 -21.32 -1.84 6.60
N ASN A 160 -21.83 -2.93 7.17
CA ASN A 160 -22.52 -2.93 8.46
C ASN A 160 -21.65 -3.51 9.58
N TYR A 161 -21.73 -2.92 10.76
CA TYR A 161 -21.14 -3.40 12.00
C TYR A 161 -22.17 -4.23 12.78
N THR A 162 -21.88 -5.51 13.06
CA THR A 162 -22.71 -6.36 13.91
C THR A 162 -22.09 -6.49 15.30
N GLN A 163 -22.45 -5.58 16.21
CA GLN A 163 -22.41 -5.87 17.65
C GLN A 163 -23.84 -5.95 18.16
N GLY A 164 -24.27 -7.13 18.61
CA GLY A 164 -25.50 -7.27 19.41
C GLY A 164 -26.84 -7.33 18.66
N GLY A 165 -26.91 -7.91 17.45
CA GLY A 165 -28.20 -8.35 16.87
C GLY A 165 -28.99 -7.32 16.04
N GLY A 166 -28.42 -6.15 15.75
CA GLY A 166 -28.91 -5.22 14.72
C GLY A 166 -27.73 -4.55 14.02
N GLY A 167 -27.56 -4.74 12.71
CA GLY A 167 -26.45 -4.16 11.97
C GLY A 167 -26.64 -2.65 11.78
N SER A 168 -25.70 -1.83 12.25
CA SER A 168 -25.64 -0.39 11.95
C SER A 168 -24.55 -0.12 10.91
N VAL A 169 -24.73 0.89 10.05
CA VAL A 169 -23.69 1.30 9.08
C VAL A 169 -22.42 1.65 9.85
N ALA A 170 -21.28 1.07 9.46
CA ALA A 170 -20.05 1.30 10.23
C ALA A 170 -19.70 2.80 10.25
N PRO A 171 -19.23 3.35 11.40
CA PRO A 171 -19.00 4.79 11.56
C PRO A 171 -18.09 5.40 10.47
N GLU A 172 -17.17 4.60 9.93
CA GLU A 172 -16.27 5.00 8.85
C GLU A 172 -16.96 5.32 7.52
N PHE A 173 -18.19 4.85 7.29
CA PHE A 173 -18.99 5.15 6.10
C PHE A 173 -20.00 6.28 6.31
N GLN A 174 -20.35 6.63 7.55
CA GLN A 174 -21.37 7.65 7.84
C GLN A 174 -20.87 9.09 7.62
N ASP A 175 -19.58 9.35 7.81
CA ASP A 175 -18.95 10.65 7.62
C ASP A 175 -17.56 10.48 6.98
N SER A 176 -17.54 9.87 5.81
CA SER A 176 -16.29 9.52 5.12
C SER A 176 -15.60 10.74 4.50
N GLY A 177 -16.31 11.85 4.32
CA GLY A 177 -15.82 13.07 3.65
C GLY A 177 -15.65 12.93 2.13
N TYR A 178 -15.90 11.76 1.55
CA TYR A 178 -15.83 11.52 0.12
C TYR A 178 -17.13 11.94 -0.60
N MET A 179 -16.98 12.47 -1.82
CA MET A 179 -18.11 12.89 -2.65
C MET A 179 -18.77 11.72 -3.40
N TYR A 180 -18.03 10.63 -3.64
CA TYR A 180 -18.57 9.41 -4.23
C TYR A 180 -19.30 8.57 -3.17
N LYS A 181 -20.25 7.73 -3.62
CA LYS A 181 -21.10 6.94 -2.73
C LYS A 181 -20.50 5.57 -2.45
N VAL A 182 -20.46 5.20 -1.17
CA VAL A 182 -20.20 3.83 -0.72
C VAL A 182 -21.50 3.29 -0.12
N VAL A 183 -21.93 2.12 -0.57
CA VAL A 183 -23.20 1.50 -0.20
C VAL A 183 -23.01 0.03 0.15
N GLN A 184 -24.00 -0.58 0.81
CA GLN A 184 -24.03 -2.03 0.98
C GLN A 184 -24.18 -2.71 -0.38
N SER A 185 -23.45 -3.81 -0.60
CA SER A 185 -23.65 -4.65 -1.79
C SER A 185 -25.13 -5.04 -1.93
N PRO A 186 -25.76 -4.81 -3.10
CA PRO A 186 -27.20 -4.98 -3.30
C PRO A 186 -27.66 -6.44 -3.45
N SER A 187 -26.76 -7.42 -3.44
CA SER A 187 -27.02 -8.81 -3.83
C SER A 187 -26.21 -9.81 -2.99
N PHE A 188 -26.69 -11.07 -2.92
CA PHE A 188 -26.05 -12.17 -2.19
C PHE A 188 -25.31 -13.08 -3.16
N LEU A 189 -23.97 -13.12 -3.07
CA LEU A 189 -23.18 -14.28 -3.48
C LEU A 189 -22.26 -14.71 -2.35
N PRO A 190 -22.35 -15.95 -1.87
CA PRO A 190 -21.37 -16.49 -0.93
C PRO A 190 -20.05 -16.77 -1.68
N LEU A 191 -18.92 -16.65 -0.98
CA LEU A 191 -17.63 -17.14 -1.46
C LEU A 191 -17.76 -18.66 -1.48
N VAL A 192 -17.88 -19.27 -2.67
CA VAL A 192 -18.05 -20.72 -2.74
C VAL A 192 -16.68 -21.37 -2.90
N ARG A 193 -16.30 -22.16 -1.90
CA ARG A 193 -15.16 -23.08 -1.99
C ARG A 193 -15.55 -24.23 -2.91
N LEU A 194 -14.89 -24.36 -4.07
CA LEU A 194 -15.13 -25.47 -4.97
C LEU A 194 -14.08 -26.56 -4.77
N GLY A 195 -14.50 -27.71 -4.23
CA GLY A 195 -13.75 -28.98 -4.23
C GLY A 195 -12.91 -29.26 -2.97
N GLY A 196 -12.80 -30.54 -2.60
CA GLY A 196 -11.81 -31.07 -1.66
C GLY A 196 -10.72 -31.81 -2.42
N GLY A 197 -9.48 -31.30 -2.35
CA GLY A 197 -8.30 -31.81 -3.06
C GLY A 197 -7.36 -30.67 -3.50
N GLU A 198 -6.21 -31.00 -4.08
CA GLU A 198 -5.04 -30.14 -4.38
C GLU A 198 -5.24 -29.09 -5.50
N THR A 199 -6.46 -28.79 -5.92
CA THR A 199 -6.76 -27.65 -6.81
C THR A 199 -7.88 -26.85 -6.17
N GLU A 200 -7.52 -26.14 -5.12
CA GLU A 200 -8.44 -25.25 -4.43
C GLU A 200 -8.61 -23.98 -5.27
N SER A 201 -9.83 -23.71 -5.71
CA SER A 201 -10.17 -22.45 -6.37
C SER A 201 -11.38 -21.85 -5.66
N TRP A 202 -11.29 -20.56 -5.34
CA TRP A 202 -12.45 -19.81 -4.90
C TRP A 202 -13.13 -19.24 -6.13
N ARG A 203 -14.43 -19.44 -6.24
CA ARG A 203 -15.23 -18.80 -7.28
C ARG A 203 -16.50 -18.24 -6.65
N TRP A 204 -16.93 -17.12 -7.20
CA TRP A 204 -18.24 -16.54 -6.88
C TRP A 204 -19.25 -17.08 -7.90
N ALA A 205 -20.44 -17.49 -7.44
CA ALA A 205 -21.45 -18.07 -8.31
C ALA A 205 -22.11 -16.99 -9.19
N ASP A 206 -22.00 -17.08 -10.52
CA ASP A 206 -22.65 -16.24 -11.55
C ASP A 206 -21.98 -14.89 -11.92
N ASN A 207 -21.79 -14.71 -13.23
CA ASN A 207 -21.03 -13.65 -13.94
C ASN A 207 -21.71 -12.27 -13.99
N GLU A 208 -22.37 -11.83 -12.93
CA GLU A 208 -22.88 -10.45 -12.84
C GLU A 208 -21.96 -9.61 -11.93
N TRP A 209 -21.28 -8.66 -12.57
CA TRP A 209 -20.22 -7.74 -12.10
C TRP A 209 -20.59 -6.77 -10.96
N ALA A 210 -21.55 -7.13 -10.10
CA ALA A 210 -22.05 -6.30 -9.00
C ALA A 210 -22.37 -7.12 -7.75
N ARG A 211 -21.73 -8.27 -7.55
CA ARG A 211 -22.10 -9.23 -6.50
C ARG A 211 -20.90 -9.53 -5.60
N GLY A 212 -20.83 -8.84 -4.47
CA GLY A 212 -19.90 -9.17 -3.38
C GLY A 212 -20.58 -10.01 -2.29
N PRO A 213 -19.84 -10.55 -1.32
CA PRO A 213 -20.42 -11.17 -0.13
C PRO A 213 -21.40 -10.20 0.55
N VAL A 214 -22.52 -10.73 1.04
CA VAL A 214 -23.55 -9.90 1.65
C VAL A 214 -22.99 -9.07 2.77
N GLY A 215 -23.31 -7.78 2.71
CA GLY A 215 -22.85 -6.83 3.70
C GLY A 215 -21.47 -6.26 3.40
N GLN A 216 -20.80 -6.59 2.29
CA GLN A 216 -19.59 -5.85 1.86
C GLN A 216 -19.94 -4.43 1.41
N ALA A 217 -19.02 -3.49 1.66
CA ALA A 217 -19.06 -2.15 1.11
C ALA A 217 -18.66 -2.15 -0.39
N VAL A 218 -19.50 -1.53 -1.22
CA VAL A 218 -19.24 -1.33 -2.66
C VAL A 218 -19.38 0.14 -3.03
N ILE A 219 -18.73 0.54 -4.11
CA ILE A 219 -18.74 1.91 -4.61
C ILE A 219 -19.81 2.03 -5.69
N GLN A 220 -20.77 2.94 -5.48
CA GLN A 220 -21.81 3.22 -6.46
C GLN A 220 -21.41 4.39 -7.34
N VAL A 221 -21.43 4.17 -8.66
CA VAL A 221 -21.23 5.18 -9.70
C VAL A 221 -22.55 5.41 -10.42
N SER A 222 -22.90 6.66 -10.66
CA SER A 222 -24.14 7.04 -11.35
C SER A 222 -23.81 7.74 -12.66
N LEU A 223 -24.10 7.10 -13.79
CA LEU A 223 -23.87 7.63 -15.13
C LEU A 223 -25.20 7.92 -15.83
N TRP A 224 -25.22 8.96 -16.65
CA TRP A 224 -26.36 9.29 -17.50
C TRP A 224 -26.16 8.66 -18.87
N ASP A 225 -27.11 7.85 -19.31
CA ASP A 225 -27.09 7.25 -20.65
C ASP A 225 -27.89 8.12 -21.62
N GLU A 226 -27.18 8.96 -22.39
CA GLU A 226 -27.81 9.78 -23.43
C GLU A 226 -28.24 8.96 -24.66
N ALA A 227 -27.62 7.79 -24.90
CA ALA A 227 -27.91 6.92 -26.03
C ALA A 227 -29.22 6.12 -25.87
N ALA A 228 -29.70 5.95 -24.63
CA ALA A 228 -30.96 5.29 -24.31
C ALA A 228 -32.23 6.13 -24.60
N GLY A 229 -32.12 7.28 -25.25
CA GLY A 229 -33.27 8.05 -25.73
C GLY A 229 -34.09 8.76 -24.63
N GLY A 230 -33.52 8.95 -23.45
CA GLY A 230 -34.11 9.79 -22.40
C GLY A 230 -33.63 9.46 -21.00
N GLY A 231 -32.65 10.22 -20.49
CA GLY A 231 -32.51 10.56 -19.06
C GLY A 231 -32.52 9.43 -18.02
N VAL A 232 -32.20 8.18 -18.36
CA VAL A 232 -32.14 7.09 -17.36
C VAL A 232 -30.76 7.08 -16.70
N GLU A 233 -30.76 7.24 -15.37
CA GLU A 233 -29.57 7.08 -14.54
C GLU A 233 -29.18 5.59 -14.48
N LYS A 234 -28.05 5.23 -15.09
CA LYS A 234 -27.43 3.92 -14.97
C LYS A 234 -26.56 3.89 -13.71
N LYS A 235 -26.90 3.02 -12.77
CA LYS A 235 -26.10 2.79 -11.55
C LYS A 235 -25.19 1.59 -11.74
N LEU A 236 -23.91 1.81 -11.53
CA LEU A 236 -22.87 0.77 -11.51
C LEU A 236 -22.41 0.59 -10.07
N TYR A 237 -22.04 -0.63 -9.72
CA TYR A 237 -21.51 -0.97 -8.40
C TYR A 237 -20.20 -1.68 -8.59
N PHE A 238 -19.14 -1.15 -7.97
CA PHE A 238 -17.80 -1.71 -8.04
C PHE A 238 -17.36 -2.15 -6.65
N ARG A 239 -16.88 -3.39 -6.56
CA ARG A 239 -16.08 -3.81 -5.43
C ARG A 239 -14.74 -3.06 -5.46
N PRO A 240 -14.18 -2.66 -4.31
CA PRO A 240 -12.86 -2.02 -4.28
C PRO A 240 -11.73 -2.86 -4.93
N GLU A 241 -11.86 -4.18 -4.88
CA GLU A 241 -10.93 -5.13 -5.51
C GLU A 241 -10.98 -5.03 -7.05
N GLU A 242 -12.16 -4.79 -7.62
CA GLU A 242 -12.34 -4.63 -9.08
C GLU A 242 -11.71 -3.33 -9.57
N LEU A 243 -11.85 -2.23 -8.81
CA LEU A 243 -11.15 -0.98 -9.11
C LEU A 243 -9.63 -1.16 -9.06
N THR A 244 -9.15 -2.00 -8.14
CA THR A 244 -7.72 -2.34 -8.06
C THR A 244 -7.28 -3.14 -9.28
N ALA A 245 -8.07 -4.10 -9.73
CA ALA A 245 -7.80 -4.86 -10.97
C ALA A 245 -7.79 -3.96 -12.20
N LEU A 246 -8.78 -3.07 -12.38
CA LEU A 246 -8.80 -2.09 -13.47
C LEU A 246 -7.53 -1.23 -13.49
N LEU A 247 -7.07 -0.78 -12.32
CA LEU A 247 -5.83 0.00 -12.22
C LEU A 247 -4.61 -0.84 -12.60
N VAL A 248 -4.49 -2.09 -12.14
CA VAL A 248 -3.38 -3.00 -12.50
C VAL A 248 -3.29 -3.20 -14.00
N HIS A 249 -4.42 -3.44 -14.67
CA HIS A 249 -4.45 -3.56 -16.13
C HIS A 249 -4.05 -2.26 -16.83
N ARG A 250 -4.50 -1.10 -16.34
CA ARG A 250 -4.06 0.18 -16.91
C ARG A 250 -2.55 0.39 -16.76
N ILE A 251 -1.99 0.05 -15.61
CA ILE A 251 -0.55 0.17 -15.36
C ILE A 251 0.25 -0.77 -16.27
N ARG A 252 -0.26 -1.98 -16.55
CA ARG A 252 0.30 -2.85 -17.57
C ARG A 252 0.27 -2.20 -18.95
N ASP A 253 -0.86 -1.66 -19.38
CA ASP A 253 -0.96 -1.02 -20.71
C ASP A 253 0.05 0.12 -20.87
N LEU A 254 0.27 0.91 -19.81
CA LEU A 254 1.30 1.96 -19.80
C LEU A 254 2.71 1.39 -19.95
N ALA A 255 3.01 0.30 -19.24
CA ALA A 255 4.30 -0.37 -19.30
C ALA A 255 4.57 -1.00 -20.68
N GLU A 256 3.58 -1.67 -21.27
CA GLU A 256 3.67 -2.21 -22.63
C GLU A 256 3.87 -1.10 -23.68
N ALA A 257 3.14 0.02 -23.55
CA ALA A 257 3.32 1.18 -24.42
C ALA A 257 4.72 1.81 -24.29
N GLN A 258 5.40 1.66 -23.15
CA GLN A 258 6.82 2.03 -23.02
C GLN A 258 7.74 1.01 -23.68
N LEU A 259 7.54 -0.29 -23.42
CA LEU A 259 8.34 -1.37 -24.03
C LEU A 259 8.29 -1.35 -25.56
N GLN A 260 7.13 -1.02 -26.14
CA GLN A 260 6.96 -0.82 -27.58
C GLN A 260 7.78 0.37 -28.10
N ARG A 261 7.82 1.50 -27.38
CA ARG A 261 8.64 2.67 -27.75
C ARG A 261 10.13 2.40 -27.66
N ASP A 262 10.55 1.55 -26.72
CA ASP A 262 11.94 1.15 -26.52
C ASP A 262 12.41 0.06 -27.53
N GLY A 263 11.54 -0.31 -28.47
CA GLY A 263 11.85 -1.22 -29.59
C GLY A 263 11.94 -2.70 -29.21
N THR A 264 11.55 -3.06 -27.98
CA THR A 264 11.56 -4.46 -27.51
C THR A 264 10.26 -5.19 -27.85
N GLY A 265 9.13 -4.48 -27.81
CA GLY A 265 7.82 -5.03 -28.17
C GLY A 265 7.37 -6.21 -27.29
N LEU A 266 7.90 -6.32 -26.06
CA LEU A 266 7.53 -7.38 -25.14
C LEU A 266 6.12 -7.15 -24.58
N ASN A 267 5.30 -8.19 -24.59
CA ASN A 267 4.03 -8.21 -23.88
C ASN A 267 4.29 -8.55 -22.40
N ILE A 268 3.53 -7.90 -21.51
CA ILE A 268 3.61 -8.14 -20.07
C ILE A 268 2.43 -9.04 -19.69
N THR A 269 2.72 -10.31 -19.46
CA THR A 269 1.73 -11.31 -19.06
C THR A 269 1.75 -11.61 -17.55
N HIS A 270 2.79 -11.17 -16.84
CA HIS A 270 3.03 -11.51 -15.45
C HIS A 270 3.24 -10.27 -14.58
N VAL A 271 2.68 -10.27 -13.37
CA VAL A 271 2.88 -9.20 -12.38
C VAL A 271 3.25 -9.72 -10.99
N VAL A 272 4.01 -8.90 -10.26
CA VAL A 272 4.23 -9.01 -8.82
C VAL A 272 3.64 -7.77 -8.16
N LEU A 273 2.85 -7.95 -7.11
CA LEU A 273 2.13 -6.87 -6.43
C LEU A 273 2.66 -6.66 -5.02
N ALA A 274 3.00 -5.42 -4.68
CA ALA A 274 3.17 -4.96 -3.31
C ALA A 274 1.92 -4.18 -2.86
N ILE A 275 1.34 -4.58 -1.73
CA ILE A 275 0.08 -4.04 -1.19
C ILE A 275 0.22 -3.60 0.28
N PRO A 276 -0.69 -2.76 0.81
CA PRO A 276 -0.72 -2.44 2.23
C PRO A 276 -0.74 -3.68 3.13
N GLY A 277 -0.15 -3.59 4.33
CA GLY A 277 0.07 -4.75 5.20
C GLY A 277 -1.18 -5.28 5.90
N GLU A 278 -2.31 -4.59 5.79
CA GLU A 278 -3.56 -4.91 6.47
C GLU A 278 -4.29 -6.14 5.91
N LEU A 279 -4.06 -6.49 4.64
CA LEU A 279 -4.77 -7.60 4.01
C LEU A 279 -4.24 -8.94 4.52
N GLY A 280 -5.15 -9.79 5.00
CA GLY A 280 -4.86 -11.17 5.39
C GLY A 280 -4.53 -12.06 4.19
N ILE A 281 -4.05 -13.28 4.44
CA ILE A 281 -3.62 -14.22 3.38
C ILE A 281 -4.76 -14.52 2.41
N ASP A 282 -5.95 -14.86 2.92
CA ASP A 282 -7.12 -15.17 2.10
C ASP A 282 -7.57 -13.99 1.23
N GLN A 283 -7.54 -12.78 1.80
CA GLN A 283 -7.88 -11.55 1.08
C GLN A 283 -6.91 -11.27 -0.07
N ARG A 284 -5.62 -11.57 0.11
CA ARG A 284 -4.63 -11.44 -0.95
C ARG A 284 -4.87 -12.45 -2.06
N GLN A 285 -5.25 -13.68 -1.71
CA GLN A 285 -5.58 -14.71 -2.69
C GLN A 285 -6.81 -14.30 -3.51
N ILE A 286 -7.87 -13.82 -2.85
CA ILE A 286 -9.08 -13.31 -3.55
C ILE A 286 -8.74 -12.11 -4.44
N LEU A 287 -7.88 -11.19 -3.99
CA LEU A 287 -7.43 -10.06 -4.82
C LEU A 287 -6.66 -10.55 -6.06
N LYS A 288 -5.75 -11.52 -5.88
CA LYS A 288 -5.02 -12.16 -6.98
C LYS A 288 -5.97 -12.79 -7.99
N GLU A 289 -6.95 -13.56 -7.53
CA GLU A 289 -7.96 -14.19 -8.38
C GLU A 289 -8.79 -13.13 -9.10
N THR A 290 -9.25 -12.08 -8.41
CA THR A 290 -10.02 -10.98 -9.01
C THR A 290 -9.27 -10.29 -10.16
N ILE A 291 -7.95 -10.09 -10.01
CA ILE A 291 -7.11 -9.49 -11.05
C ILE A 291 -6.95 -10.42 -12.25
N GLN A 292 -6.78 -11.73 -12.01
CA GLN A 292 -6.62 -12.71 -13.08
C GLN A 292 -7.93 -13.02 -13.82
N GLU A 293 -9.05 -13.08 -13.09
CA GLU A 293 -10.39 -13.37 -13.64
C GLU A 293 -10.98 -12.20 -14.44
N MET A 294 -10.39 -11.01 -14.33
CA MET A 294 -10.75 -9.87 -15.20
C MET A 294 -10.44 -10.17 -16.69
N GLU A 295 -9.83 -11.32 -17.00
CA GLU A 295 -9.61 -11.84 -18.34
C GLU A 295 -10.86 -12.54 -18.92
N SER A 296 -11.23 -12.18 -20.16
CA SER A 296 -12.18 -12.84 -21.09
C SER A 296 -13.66 -12.46 -21.08
N GLU A 297 -14.21 -11.80 -20.06
CA GLU A 297 -15.62 -11.38 -20.09
C GLU A 297 -15.84 -9.86 -20.01
N ASP A 298 -14.79 -9.09 -19.69
CA ASP A 298 -14.99 -7.71 -19.30
C ASP A 298 -14.66 -6.64 -20.32
N ARG A 299 -15.54 -5.64 -20.26
CA ARG A 299 -15.73 -4.67 -21.29
C ARG A 299 -14.82 -3.46 -21.10
N ILE A 300 -13.56 -3.53 -20.68
CA ILE A 300 -12.71 -2.31 -20.52
C ILE A 300 -11.29 -2.52 -21.05
N THR A 301 -10.70 -3.71 -20.92
CA THR A 301 -9.29 -3.92 -21.27
C THR A 301 -9.12 -4.48 -22.68
N THR A 302 -8.18 -3.94 -23.47
CA THR A 302 -7.97 -4.29 -24.89
C THR A 302 -6.99 -5.45 -25.14
N GLY A 303 -6.62 -6.25 -24.13
CA GLY A 303 -5.49 -7.19 -24.24
C GLY A 303 -5.62 -8.49 -23.46
N LEU A 304 -4.64 -9.39 -23.69
CA LEU A 304 -4.35 -10.59 -22.90
C LEU A 304 -4.40 -10.25 -21.41
N GLY A 305 -4.90 -11.13 -20.56
CA GLY A 305 -4.97 -10.91 -19.12
C GLY A 305 -3.61 -10.97 -18.45
N VAL A 306 -3.65 -10.80 -17.14
CA VAL A 306 -2.45 -10.67 -16.30
C VAL A 306 -2.44 -11.79 -15.29
N ARG A 307 -1.36 -12.58 -15.28
CA ARG A 307 -1.11 -13.57 -14.24
C ARG A 307 -0.39 -12.92 -13.06
N VAL A 308 -0.98 -12.98 -11.88
CA VAL A 308 -0.36 -12.47 -10.65
C VAL A 308 0.53 -13.57 -10.06
N LEU A 309 1.84 -13.43 -10.18
CA LEU A 309 2.80 -14.40 -9.66
C LEU A 309 2.80 -14.39 -8.12
N ARG A 310 2.91 -13.20 -7.52
CA ARG A 310 2.95 -13.04 -6.07
C ARG A 310 2.27 -11.75 -5.62
N VAL A 311 1.60 -11.81 -4.47
CA VAL A 311 1.13 -10.66 -3.70
C VAL A 311 1.91 -10.60 -2.39
N MET A 312 2.73 -9.57 -2.20
CA MET A 312 3.50 -9.32 -0.98
C MET A 312 3.03 -8.03 -0.30
N THR A 313 3.36 -7.84 0.98
CA THR A 313 3.12 -6.53 1.59
C THR A 313 4.22 -5.56 1.21
N ARG A 314 3.93 -4.25 1.20
CA ARG A 314 4.94 -3.18 1.08
C ARG A 314 6.10 -3.33 2.07
N HIS A 315 5.85 -3.78 3.30
CA HIS A 315 6.91 -3.97 4.31
C HIS A 315 7.96 -5.01 3.90
N HIS A 316 7.53 -6.22 3.55
CA HIS A 316 8.39 -7.26 3.00
C HIS A 316 9.11 -6.77 1.74
N SER A 317 8.39 -6.06 0.88
CA SER A 317 8.99 -5.46 -0.32
C SER A 317 10.09 -4.45 0.02
N THR A 318 9.84 -3.53 0.95
CA THR A 318 10.85 -2.58 1.41
C THR A 318 12.07 -3.28 2.00
N ALA A 319 11.88 -4.31 2.83
CA ALA A 319 13.00 -5.09 3.35
C ALA A 319 13.81 -5.76 2.22
N MET A 320 13.13 -6.37 1.24
CA MET A 320 13.76 -6.95 0.05
C MET A 320 14.51 -5.92 -0.80
N ALA A 321 14.02 -4.68 -0.87
CA ALA A 321 14.68 -3.62 -1.63
C ALA A 321 16.09 -3.32 -1.10
N TYR A 322 16.26 -3.36 0.22
CA TYR A 322 17.54 -3.11 0.86
C TYR A 322 18.49 -4.31 0.82
N GLY A 323 17.97 -5.52 0.56
CA GLY A 323 18.81 -6.71 0.36
C GLY A 323 19.65 -7.08 1.58
N LEU A 324 19.10 -6.85 2.77
CA LEU A 324 19.78 -6.99 4.07
C LEU A 324 20.26 -8.42 4.34
N GLU A 325 19.76 -9.42 3.61
CA GLU A 325 20.22 -10.81 3.70
C GLU A 325 21.71 -10.99 3.33
N ASN A 326 22.27 -10.04 2.57
CA ASN A 326 23.68 -10.08 2.15
C ASN A 326 24.60 -9.24 3.06
N GLU A 327 24.06 -8.55 4.06
CA GLU A 327 24.82 -7.66 4.91
C GLU A 327 25.51 -8.41 6.06
N VAL A 328 26.80 -8.15 6.24
CA VAL A 328 27.55 -8.64 7.40
C VAL A 328 27.51 -7.61 8.52
N VAL A 329 26.64 -7.82 9.51
CA VAL A 329 26.54 -6.94 10.68
C VAL A 329 27.71 -7.24 11.63
N TYR A 330 28.68 -6.34 11.66
CA TYR A 330 29.78 -6.36 12.64
C TYR A 330 29.46 -5.40 13.80
N GLY A 331 28.54 -5.80 14.69
CA GLY A 331 28.42 -5.18 16.02
C GLY A 331 26.99 -5.01 16.56
N GLY A 332 26.71 -5.67 17.69
CA GLY A 332 25.49 -5.45 18.49
C GLY A 332 25.15 -6.64 19.40
N THR A 333 25.53 -6.55 20.67
CA THR A 333 25.14 -7.41 21.83
C THR A 333 24.77 -8.88 21.54
N GLY A 334 25.77 -9.76 21.62
CA GLY A 334 25.57 -11.22 21.72
C GLY A 334 25.97 -11.96 20.43
N ALA A 335 26.47 -13.19 20.61
CA ALA A 335 26.77 -14.08 19.50
C ALA A 335 25.47 -14.51 18.82
N ARG A 336 25.06 -13.82 17.75
CA ARG A 336 24.04 -14.30 16.81
C ARG A 336 24.74 -14.99 15.64
N GLU A 337 24.08 -15.98 15.05
CA GLU A 337 24.56 -16.61 13.83
C GLU A 337 24.68 -15.55 12.72
N VAL A 338 25.70 -15.70 11.87
CA VAL A 338 25.92 -14.84 10.71
C VAL A 338 24.78 -15.14 9.72
N GLY A 339 23.81 -14.22 9.60
CA GLY A 339 22.74 -14.32 8.58
C GLY A 339 21.38 -13.83 9.05
N VAL A 340 21.08 -13.94 10.35
CA VAL A 340 19.77 -13.54 10.90
C VAL A 340 19.77 -12.05 11.27
N ARG A 341 18.76 -11.30 10.80
CA ARG A 341 18.56 -9.87 11.05
C ARG A 341 17.16 -9.59 11.55
N THR A 342 17.06 -8.83 12.61
CA THR A 342 15.79 -8.30 13.09
C THR A 342 15.59 -6.89 12.53
N THR A 343 14.56 -6.69 11.72
CA THR A 343 14.30 -5.43 11.02
C THR A 343 12.94 -4.86 11.37
N VAL A 344 12.88 -3.57 11.72
CA VAL A 344 11.62 -2.84 11.87
C VAL A 344 11.36 -2.03 10.61
N VAL A 345 10.23 -2.28 9.93
CA VAL A 345 9.80 -1.49 8.78
C VAL A 345 8.66 -0.57 9.19
N VAL A 346 8.85 0.73 8.98
CA VAL A 346 7.89 1.79 9.30
C VAL A 346 7.35 2.38 8.00
N ASP A 347 6.05 2.19 7.76
CA ASP A 347 5.33 2.72 6.59
C ASP A 347 4.17 3.62 7.05
N LEU A 348 4.36 4.94 6.92
CA LEU A 348 3.34 5.96 6.96
C LEU A 348 2.94 6.36 5.55
N ASP A 349 1.64 6.28 5.34
CA ASP A 349 0.97 6.97 4.25
C ASP A 349 0.38 8.26 4.84
N GLU A 350 0.89 9.43 4.41
CA GLU A 350 0.69 10.81 4.93
C GLU A 350 -0.76 11.18 5.31
N TRP A 351 -1.76 10.43 4.82
CA TRP A 351 -3.18 10.72 5.04
C TRP A 351 -4.00 9.51 5.51
N LYS A 352 -3.43 8.30 5.59
CA LYS A 352 -4.23 7.08 5.42
C LYS A 352 -4.01 5.95 6.41
N GLY A 353 -2.82 5.84 6.99
CA GLY A 353 -2.54 4.86 8.03
C GLY A 353 -1.08 4.85 8.43
N PHE A 354 -0.84 4.29 9.62
CA PHE A 354 0.48 3.98 10.14
C PHE A 354 0.61 2.47 10.24
N GLU A 355 1.57 1.91 9.54
CA GLU A 355 1.91 0.50 9.58
C GLU A 355 3.35 0.34 10.09
N VAL A 356 3.53 -0.54 11.08
CA VAL A 356 4.85 -0.99 11.52
C VAL A 356 4.87 -2.50 11.47
N ARG A 357 5.92 -3.06 10.87
CA ARG A 357 6.18 -4.49 10.87
C ARG A 357 7.53 -4.77 11.50
N LEU A 358 7.57 -5.81 12.31
CA LEU A 358 8.79 -6.42 12.80
C LEU A 358 9.04 -7.69 12.00
N LEU A 359 10.21 -7.76 11.37
CA LEU A 359 10.62 -8.85 10.50
C LEU A 359 11.88 -9.52 11.05
N GLU A 360 11.97 -10.82 10.85
CA GLU A 360 13.23 -11.57 10.92
C GLU A 360 13.64 -11.95 9.50
N ILE A 361 14.89 -11.66 9.14
CA ILE A 361 15.46 -11.95 7.83
C ILE A 361 16.59 -12.95 8.02
N ASP A 362 16.51 -14.13 7.41
CA ASP A 362 17.57 -15.13 7.42
C ASP A 362 17.83 -15.62 6.00
N SER A 363 18.99 -15.27 5.43
CA SER A 363 19.53 -15.86 4.19
C SER A 363 18.58 -15.85 2.97
N GLU A 364 17.59 -14.95 2.93
CA GLU A 364 16.47 -14.77 1.96
C GLU A 364 15.06 -15.15 2.47
N LEU A 365 14.93 -15.72 3.66
CA LEU A 365 13.65 -15.88 4.34
C LEU A 365 13.27 -14.59 5.06
N TYR A 366 12.05 -14.10 4.84
CA TYR A 366 11.52 -12.89 5.49
C TYR A 366 10.28 -13.26 6.30
N GLU A 367 10.45 -13.46 7.61
CA GLU A 367 9.37 -13.85 8.52
C GLU A 367 8.79 -12.63 9.25
N THR A 368 7.46 -12.58 9.40
CA THR A 368 6.81 -11.53 10.18
C THR A 368 6.65 -11.96 11.63
N MET A 369 7.39 -11.30 12.51
CA MET A 369 7.36 -11.54 13.97
C MET A 369 6.20 -10.80 14.65
N GLY A 370 5.76 -9.69 14.05
CA GLY A 370 4.68 -8.88 14.58
C GLY A 370 4.35 -7.69 13.70
N GLY A 371 3.21 -7.05 13.97
CA GLY A 371 2.84 -5.83 13.25
C GLY A 371 1.72 -5.07 13.90
N VAL A 372 1.74 -3.76 13.70
CA VAL A 372 0.65 -2.87 14.08
C VAL A 372 0.21 -2.08 12.86
N VAL A 373 -1.11 -2.02 12.69
CA VAL A 373 -1.76 -1.19 11.69
C VAL A 373 -2.73 -0.27 12.42
N ARG A 374 -2.61 1.04 12.19
CA ARG A 374 -3.53 2.05 12.74
C ARG A 374 -4.10 2.91 11.62
N ARG A 375 -5.43 2.94 11.53
CA ARG A 375 -6.17 3.79 10.59
C ARG A 375 -6.62 5.08 11.27
N ARG A 376 -6.28 6.23 10.65
CA ARG A 376 -6.63 7.62 11.04
C ARG A 376 -6.14 8.07 12.42
N GLY A 377 -5.93 9.39 12.54
CA GLY A 377 -6.13 10.09 13.80
C GLY A 377 -4.96 10.17 14.78
N LEU A 378 -3.79 9.60 14.45
CA LEU A 378 -2.58 9.76 15.27
C LEU A 378 -1.49 10.59 14.57
N VAL A 379 -1.31 10.46 13.26
CA VAL A 379 -0.08 10.93 12.57
C VAL A 379 -0.34 11.76 11.30
N ASP A 380 -1.61 11.90 10.89
CA ASP A 380 -1.96 12.59 9.66
C ASP A 380 -1.97 14.12 9.85
N GLU A 381 -1.87 14.86 8.75
CA GLU A 381 -1.98 16.33 8.73
C GLU A 381 -3.31 16.82 9.32
N GLU A 382 -4.36 15.99 9.33
CA GLU A 382 -5.63 16.30 9.99
C GLU A 382 -5.51 16.23 11.53
N GLY A 383 -4.74 15.29 12.08
CA GLY A 383 -4.36 15.25 13.49
C GLY A 383 -3.56 16.48 13.90
N VAL A 384 -2.55 16.86 13.12
CA VAL A 384 -1.78 18.09 13.34
C VAL A 384 -2.69 19.32 13.25
N LYS A 385 -3.54 19.41 12.22
CA LYS A 385 -4.50 20.50 12.07
C LYS A 385 -5.44 20.59 13.27
N ARG A 386 -5.98 19.48 13.76
CA ARG A 386 -6.83 19.45 14.97
C ARG A 386 -6.09 19.95 16.20
N ALA A 387 -4.84 19.51 16.40
CA ALA A 387 -4.02 19.96 17.51
C ALA A 387 -3.67 21.46 17.43
N VAL A 388 -3.38 21.97 16.23
CA VAL A 388 -3.15 23.42 16.02
C VAL A 388 -4.43 24.22 16.21
N VAL A 389 -5.59 23.72 15.75
CA VAL A 389 -6.89 24.34 16.03
C VAL A 389 -7.11 24.42 17.54
N ASP A 390 -6.83 23.33 18.27
CA ASP A 390 -6.99 23.28 19.72
C ASP A 390 -6.13 24.34 20.42
N GLU A 391 -4.84 24.44 20.07
CA GLU A 391 -3.91 25.44 20.60
C GLU A 391 -4.36 26.88 20.31
N VAL A 392 -4.85 27.15 19.08
CA VAL A 392 -5.32 28.48 18.68
C VAL A 392 -6.59 28.87 19.45
N VAL A 393 -7.52 27.93 19.64
CA VAL A 393 -8.73 28.15 20.45
C VAL A 393 -8.35 28.39 21.90
N ASP A 394 -7.43 27.60 22.46
CA ASP A 394 -6.91 27.77 23.80
C ASP A 394 -6.31 29.17 24.02
N ALA A 395 -5.45 29.61 23.10
CA ALA A 395 -4.84 30.93 23.14
C ALA A 395 -5.87 32.06 23.04
N PHE A 396 -6.89 31.90 22.18
CA PHE A 396 -7.97 32.87 22.03
C PHE A 396 -8.83 32.99 23.30
N VAL A 397 -9.22 31.86 23.88
CA VAL A 397 -10.09 31.84 25.07
C VAL A 397 -9.37 32.41 26.29
N LYS A 398 -8.09 32.06 26.48
CA LYS A 398 -7.25 32.60 27.57
C LYS A 398 -7.03 34.12 27.45
N GLY A 399 -7.02 34.66 26.22
CA GLY A 399 -6.84 36.08 25.97
C GLY A 399 -5.49 36.63 26.48
N LYS A 400 -5.36 37.96 26.56
CA LYS A 400 -4.09 38.63 26.94
C LYS A 400 -3.96 39.04 28.42
N GLY A 401 -4.85 38.60 29.33
CA GLY A 401 -4.66 38.93 30.76
C GLY A 401 -5.90 38.97 31.65
N GLY A 402 -6.81 37.98 31.56
CA GLY A 402 -7.89 37.81 32.55
C GLY A 402 -7.74 36.51 33.32
N GLU A 403 -7.91 36.52 34.64
CA GLU A 403 -8.13 35.30 35.42
C GLU A 403 -9.54 34.79 35.10
N MET A 404 -9.65 33.95 34.07
CA MET A 404 -10.87 33.22 33.74
C MET A 404 -10.81 31.85 34.42
N GLU A 405 -11.93 31.42 35.02
CA GLU A 405 -12.00 30.13 35.67
C GLU A 405 -11.82 29.01 34.64
N LYS A 406 -11.10 27.93 35.00
CA LYS A 406 -10.84 26.80 34.09
C LYS A 406 -12.12 26.21 33.50
N ALA A 407 -13.21 26.18 34.27
CA ALA A 407 -14.51 25.68 33.83
C ALA A 407 -15.09 26.55 32.70
N GLU A 408 -14.97 27.87 32.80
CA GLU A 408 -15.44 28.80 31.77
C GLU A 408 -14.58 28.71 30.50
N ILE A 409 -13.26 28.55 30.64
CA ILE A 409 -12.35 28.33 29.50
C ILE A 409 -12.77 27.07 28.74
N GLN A 410 -13.01 25.97 29.47
CA GLN A 410 -13.42 24.71 28.89
C GLN A 410 -14.78 24.81 28.19
N GLN A 411 -15.75 25.48 28.81
CA GLN A 411 -17.08 25.69 28.24
C GLN A 411 -17.00 26.48 26.92
N ARG A 412 -16.25 27.59 26.88
CA ARG A 412 -16.06 28.40 25.67
C ARG A 412 -15.35 27.62 24.56
N LYS A 413 -14.35 26.82 24.93
CA LYS A 413 -13.65 25.93 24.00
C LYS A 413 -14.61 24.92 23.36
N GLU A 414 -15.45 24.27 24.14
CA GLU A 414 -16.46 23.32 23.65
C GLU A 414 -17.49 23.99 22.72
N MET A 415 -17.93 25.21 23.03
CA MET A 415 -18.82 25.97 22.15
C MET A 415 -18.16 26.30 20.80
N ILE A 416 -16.88 26.67 20.79
CA ILE A 416 -16.15 26.94 19.56
C ILE A 416 -15.93 25.66 18.74
N LEU A 417 -15.50 24.58 19.38
CA LEU A 417 -15.17 23.31 18.70
C LEU A 417 -16.41 22.56 18.20
N SER A 418 -17.59 22.81 18.78
CA SER A 418 -18.86 22.26 18.30
C SER A 418 -19.51 23.08 17.18
N ASP A 419 -19.13 24.36 17.00
CA ASP A 419 -19.64 25.18 15.90
C ASP A 419 -18.92 24.84 14.57
N ARG A 420 -19.66 24.17 13.68
CA ARG A 420 -19.16 23.75 12.37
C ARG A 420 -18.69 24.92 11.49
N ARG A 421 -19.34 26.09 11.56
CA ARG A 421 -18.97 27.25 10.73
C ARG A 421 -17.67 27.86 11.22
N ILE A 422 -17.52 28.00 12.54
CA ILE A 422 -16.31 28.54 13.16
C ILE A 422 -15.13 27.61 12.89
N THR A 423 -15.27 26.31 13.17
CA THR A 423 -14.23 25.30 12.94
C THR A 423 -13.84 25.17 11.46
N GLN A 424 -14.78 25.28 10.52
CA GLN A 424 -14.45 25.29 9.09
C GLN A 424 -13.65 26.54 8.67
N ARG A 425 -14.04 27.74 9.15
CA ARG A 425 -13.29 28.97 8.85
C ARG A 425 -11.90 28.91 9.47
N LEU A 426 -11.80 28.54 10.75
CA LEU A 426 -10.52 28.42 11.46
C LEU A 426 -9.64 27.36 10.82
N GLY A 427 -10.19 26.19 10.47
CA GLY A 427 -9.45 25.12 9.82
C GLY A 427 -8.79 25.55 8.52
N LYS A 428 -9.44 26.39 7.72
CA LYS A 428 -8.84 26.95 6.48
C LYS A 428 -7.65 27.84 6.78
N GLU A 429 -7.73 28.70 7.79
CA GLU A 429 -6.62 29.57 8.18
C GLU A 429 -5.47 28.78 8.80
N VAL A 430 -5.77 27.78 9.64
CA VAL A 430 -4.77 26.87 10.22
C VAL A 430 -4.00 26.11 9.14
N VAL A 431 -4.68 25.62 8.09
CA VAL A 431 -4.00 24.95 6.96
C VAL A 431 -3.04 25.91 6.24
N LYS A 432 -3.46 27.16 6.02
CA LYS A 432 -2.61 28.18 5.39
C LYS A 432 -1.38 28.47 6.26
N VAL A 433 -1.56 28.72 7.56
CA VAL A 433 -0.47 29.00 8.50
C VAL A 433 0.49 27.81 8.60
N SER A 434 -0.03 26.59 8.73
CA SER A 434 0.78 25.37 8.79
C SER A 434 1.60 25.17 7.52
N ARG A 435 1.05 25.47 6.34
CA ARG A 435 1.80 25.44 5.08
C ARG A 435 2.94 26.45 5.08
N LEU A 436 2.70 27.69 5.51
CA LEU A 436 3.72 28.73 5.55
C LEU A 436 4.83 28.41 6.57
N LEU A 437 4.49 27.88 7.74
CA LEU A 437 5.47 27.44 8.74
C LEU A 437 6.32 26.28 8.22
N ARG A 438 5.73 25.29 7.54
CA ARG A 438 6.47 24.20 6.87
C ARG A 438 7.38 24.71 5.76
N SER A 439 6.90 25.65 4.93
CA SER A 439 7.75 26.31 3.95
C SER A 439 8.93 27.00 4.62
N ALA A 440 8.71 27.73 5.72
CA ALA A 440 9.79 28.38 6.45
C ALA A 440 10.79 27.38 7.05
N LEU A 441 10.33 26.22 7.54
CA LEU A 441 11.19 25.14 8.02
C LEU A 441 12.13 24.63 6.92
N LEU A 442 11.64 24.43 5.70
CA LEU A 442 12.45 23.98 4.55
C LEU A 442 13.59 24.96 4.22
N TYR A 443 13.41 26.26 4.47
CA TYR A 443 14.43 27.29 4.23
C TYR A 443 15.25 27.64 5.47
N ALA A 444 14.91 27.08 6.64
CA ALA A 444 15.61 27.37 7.88
C ALA A 444 16.99 26.69 7.87
N SER A 445 18.01 27.44 7.46
CA SER A 445 19.40 26.93 7.34
C SER A 445 20.08 26.72 8.70
N SER A 446 19.41 27.05 9.82
CA SER A 446 19.98 27.01 11.16
C SER A 446 18.89 26.84 12.24
N PRO A 447 19.16 26.11 13.34
CA PRO A 447 18.30 26.04 14.53
C PRO A 447 17.98 27.41 15.17
N TYR A 448 18.74 28.46 14.85
CA TYR A 448 18.44 29.82 15.33
C TYR A 448 17.31 30.47 14.53
N ALA A 449 17.21 30.19 13.23
CA ALA A 449 16.17 30.74 12.35
C ALA A 449 14.78 30.18 12.68
N THR A 450 14.71 28.96 13.21
CA THR A 450 13.45 28.32 13.60
C THR A 450 12.79 29.02 14.81
N ARG A 451 13.57 29.62 15.72
CA ARG A 451 13.05 30.27 16.94
C ARG A 451 12.39 31.63 16.71
N HIS A 452 12.74 32.34 15.65
CA HIS A 452 12.22 33.70 15.38
C HIS A 452 11.11 33.75 14.33
N THR A 453 10.85 32.64 13.66
CA THR A 453 9.78 32.56 12.65
C THR A 453 8.43 32.43 13.36
N SER A 454 7.51 33.36 13.10
CA SER A 454 6.15 33.31 13.60
C SER A 454 5.17 33.89 12.59
N ILE A 455 3.94 33.39 12.63
CA ILE A 455 2.86 33.79 11.73
C ILE A 455 1.65 34.15 12.57
N ARG A 456 1.06 35.31 12.27
CA ARG A 456 -0.14 35.79 12.94
C ARG A 456 -1.37 35.30 12.17
N LEU A 457 -2.26 34.62 12.88
CA LEU A 457 -3.55 34.15 12.41
C LEU A 457 -4.61 35.14 12.87
N GLU A 458 -5.30 35.76 11.91
CA GLU A 458 -6.29 36.80 12.15
C GLU A 458 -7.64 36.45 11.53
N MET A 459 -8.72 36.63 12.28
CA MET A 459 -10.09 36.47 11.77
C MET A 459 -11.04 37.47 12.43
N GLU A 460 -11.75 38.24 11.60
CA GLU A 460 -12.79 39.15 12.06
C GLU A 460 -14.02 38.39 12.57
N SER A 461 -14.61 38.91 13.66
CA SER A 461 -15.83 38.40 14.29
C SER A 461 -15.78 36.88 14.46
N PHE A 462 -14.74 36.40 15.13
CA PHE A 462 -14.45 34.99 15.28
C PHE A 462 -15.42 34.29 16.23
N PHE A 463 -15.58 34.81 17.45
CA PHE A 463 -16.48 34.26 18.46
C PHE A 463 -16.94 35.36 19.42
N GLU A 464 -18.25 35.39 19.73
CA GLU A 464 -18.88 36.39 20.62
C GLU A 464 -18.54 37.85 20.27
N GLY A 465 -18.47 38.16 18.97
CA GLY A 465 -18.13 39.51 18.49
C GLY A 465 -16.67 39.92 18.73
N ARG A 466 -15.80 39.01 19.18
CA ARG A 466 -14.35 39.24 19.31
C ARG A 466 -13.61 38.73 18.07
N ASP A 467 -12.61 39.48 17.66
CA ASP A 467 -11.68 39.06 16.60
C ASP A 467 -10.65 38.07 17.14
N LEU A 468 -10.26 37.10 16.30
CA LEU A 468 -9.14 36.22 16.55
C LEU A 468 -7.85 36.92 16.13
N SER A 469 -6.86 36.93 17.00
CA SER A 469 -5.52 37.42 16.71
C SER A 469 -4.51 36.66 17.56
N VAL A 470 -4.04 35.53 17.01
CA VAL A 470 -3.11 34.61 17.69
C VAL A 470 -1.85 34.48 16.85
N THR A 471 -0.68 34.61 17.48
CA THR A 471 0.62 34.39 16.83
C THR A 471 1.08 32.97 17.12
N LEU A 472 1.32 32.18 16.07
CA LEU A 472 1.89 30.84 16.16
C LEU A 472 3.34 30.87 15.66
N SER A 473 4.29 30.51 16.53
CA SER A 473 5.69 30.37 16.15
C SER A 473 5.98 29.03 15.48
N LEU A 474 7.04 28.96 14.68
CA LEU A 474 7.51 27.72 14.08
C LEU A 474 7.89 26.70 15.17
N GLN A 475 8.51 27.13 16.28
CA GLN A 475 8.82 26.23 17.39
C GLN A 475 7.55 25.61 18.00
N GLN A 476 6.52 26.41 18.30
CA GLN A 476 5.25 25.87 18.82
C GLN A 476 4.61 24.88 17.85
N TYR A 477 4.67 25.16 16.54
CA TYR A 477 4.18 24.23 15.53
C TYR A 477 4.97 22.92 15.51
N LEU A 478 6.30 22.97 15.64
CA LEU A 478 7.15 21.78 15.73
C LEU A 478 6.87 20.98 17.01
N ASP A 479 6.65 21.65 18.14
CA ASP A 479 6.30 21.00 19.41
C ASP A 479 4.94 20.28 19.30
N ILE A 480 3.94 20.93 18.70
CA ILE A 480 2.63 20.30 18.41
C ILE A 480 2.83 19.09 17.50
N ARG A 481 3.58 19.23 16.40
CA ARG A 481 3.85 18.14 15.46
C ARG A 481 4.55 16.98 16.16
N SER A 482 5.59 17.24 16.94
CA SER A 482 6.30 16.22 17.73
C SER A 482 5.35 15.49 18.69
N SER A 483 4.47 16.22 19.40
CA SER A 483 3.49 15.61 20.30
C SER A 483 2.50 14.68 19.58
N THR A 484 2.13 15.00 18.33
CA THR A 484 1.28 14.13 17.51
C THR A 484 2.03 12.90 16.99
N LEU A 485 3.36 12.96 16.84
CA LEU A 485 4.17 11.83 16.41
C LEU A 485 4.53 10.89 17.57
N GLN A 486 4.62 11.37 18.81
CA GLN A 486 5.03 10.57 19.97
C GLN A 486 4.28 9.23 20.14
N PRO A 487 2.95 9.13 19.92
CA PRO A 487 2.23 7.86 19.99
C PRO A 487 2.76 6.75 19.07
N ILE A 488 3.50 7.10 18.00
CA ILE A 488 4.19 6.10 17.16
C ILE A 488 5.26 5.35 17.96
N ILE A 489 6.05 6.06 18.77
CA ILE A 489 7.07 5.44 19.60
C ILE A 489 6.43 4.47 20.58
N ASP A 490 5.34 4.88 21.22
CA ASP A 490 4.61 4.02 22.16
C ASP A 490 4.06 2.75 21.46
N ILE A 491 3.61 2.87 20.21
CA ILE A 491 3.15 1.73 19.41
C ILE A 491 4.32 0.79 19.11
N MET A 492 5.48 1.32 18.69
CA MET A 492 6.66 0.51 18.43
C MET A 492 7.19 -0.17 19.69
N GLU A 493 7.21 0.53 20.82
CA GLU A 493 7.60 -0.03 22.11
C GLU A 493 6.70 -1.20 22.53
N ARG A 494 5.37 -1.06 22.35
CA ARG A 494 4.42 -2.15 22.59
C ARG A 494 4.64 -3.32 21.62
N LEU A 495 4.83 -3.04 20.33
CA LEU A 495 5.09 -4.08 19.32
C LEU A 495 6.32 -4.92 19.70
N LEU A 496 7.41 -4.29 20.13
CA LEU A 496 8.62 -4.99 20.55
C LEU A 496 8.38 -5.81 21.82
N LYS A 497 7.67 -5.26 22.82
CA LYS A 497 7.33 -5.98 24.07
C LYS A 497 6.41 -7.16 23.85
N ASP A 498 5.44 -7.04 22.94
CA ASP A 498 4.46 -8.08 22.63
C ASP A 498 5.09 -9.19 21.76
N SER A 499 6.19 -8.89 21.05
CA SER A 499 6.93 -9.90 20.31
C SER A 499 7.70 -10.79 21.29
N MET A 500 7.39 -12.09 21.30
CA MET A 500 7.92 -13.05 22.28
C MET A 500 9.45 -13.23 22.24
N GLN A 501 10.12 -12.66 21.24
CA GLN A 501 11.51 -12.95 20.89
C GLN A 501 12.43 -11.72 20.99
N ILE A 502 11.89 -10.55 21.36
CA ILE A 502 12.66 -9.31 21.50
C ILE A 502 12.62 -8.83 22.94
N GLU A 503 13.76 -8.95 23.64
CA GLU A 503 13.88 -8.52 25.03
C GLU A 503 14.08 -6.99 25.17
N SER A 504 14.68 -6.36 24.16
CA SER A 504 14.98 -4.92 24.13
C SER A 504 14.98 -4.40 22.69
N ARG A 505 14.72 -3.11 22.50
CA ARG A 505 14.95 -2.42 21.22
C ARG A 505 16.37 -2.58 20.68
N ASP A 506 17.33 -2.86 21.57
CA ASP A 506 18.72 -3.09 21.20
C ASP A 506 18.94 -4.42 20.44
N TYR A 507 17.89 -5.24 20.29
CA TYR A 507 17.89 -6.45 19.45
C TYR A 507 17.52 -6.16 17.99
N VAL A 508 17.01 -4.96 17.68
CA VAL A 508 16.63 -4.56 16.31
C VAL A 508 17.87 -4.09 15.55
N ASP A 509 18.30 -4.84 14.55
CA ASP A 509 19.52 -4.55 13.78
C ASP A 509 19.32 -3.33 12.87
N HIS A 510 18.19 -3.29 12.16
CA HIS A 510 17.91 -2.24 11.17
C HIS A 510 16.50 -1.67 11.34
N VAL A 511 16.36 -0.36 11.09
CA VAL A 511 15.06 0.29 10.99
C VAL A 511 14.93 0.92 9.61
N LEU A 512 13.89 0.56 8.88
CA LEU A 512 13.62 1.01 7.52
C LEU A 512 12.40 1.90 7.50
N VAL A 513 12.49 3.03 6.81
CA VAL A 513 11.37 3.95 6.60
C VAL A 513 10.93 3.88 5.14
N SER A 514 9.66 3.54 4.93
CA SER A 514 9.05 3.37 3.61
C SER A 514 8.04 4.47 3.29
N GLY A 515 7.55 4.49 2.06
CA GLY A 515 6.39 5.26 1.66
C GLY A 515 6.63 6.76 1.76
N THR A 516 5.62 7.51 2.20
CA THR A 516 5.72 8.99 2.31
C THR A 516 6.29 9.46 3.63
N SER A 517 6.41 8.58 4.63
CA SER A 517 7.04 8.80 5.94
C SER A 517 8.38 9.53 5.88
N HIS A 518 9.21 9.23 4.88
CA HIS A 518 10.54 9.84 4.73
C HIS A 518 10.48 11.35 4.50
N ARG A 519 9.32 11.89 4.13
CA ARG A 519 9.09 13.34 3.94
C ARG A 519 8.72 14.05 5.23
N ILE A 520 8.69 13.34 6.36
CA ILE A 520 8.39 13.88 7.69
C ILE A 520 9.71 13.87 8.49
N PRO A 521 10.53 14.94 8.42
CA PRO A 521 11.84 14.96 9.08
C PRO A 521 11.75 14.78 10.59
N GLU A 522 10.70 15.30 11.23
CA GLU A 522 10.51 15.19 12.67
C GLU A 522 10.27 13.74 13.11
N LEU A 523 9.59 12.95 12.28
CA LEU A 523 9.41 11.52 12.53
C LEU A 523 10.72 10.78 12.38
N ILE A 524 11.47 11.05 11.29
CA ILE A 524 12.77 10.43 11.05
C ILE A 524 13.67 10.64 12.28
N GLN A 525 13.75 11.87 12.77
CA GLN A 525 14.53 12.21 13.97
C GLN A 525 14.04 11.46 15.21
N LEU A 526 12.72 11.35 15.40
CA LEU A 526 12.12 10.63 16.53
C LEU A 526 12.48 9.13 16.52
N ILE A 527 12.39 8.50 15.34
CA ILE A 527 12.75 7.09 15.14
C ILE A 527 14.25 6.88 15.33
N GLU A 528 15.09 7.74 14.76
CA GLU A 528 16.55 7.68 14.87
C GLU A 528 16.99 7.82 16.34
N GLN A 529 16.40 8.77 17.08
CA GLN A 529 16.65 8.94 18.51
C GLN A 529 16.20 7.71 19.32
N TYR A 530 15.03 7.16 18.99
CA TYR A 530 14.48 6.00 19.71
C TYR A 530 15.32 4.74 19.49
N PHE A 531 15.81 4.49 18.28
CA PHE A 531 16.65 3.33 17.95
C PHE A 531 18.15 3.61 18.01
N GLN A 532 18.57 4.71 18.63
CA GLN A 532 19.99 5.04 18.90
C GLN A 532 20.86 5.06 17.62
N GLY A 533 20.32 5.60 16.52
CA GLY A 533 21.06 5.72 15.25
C GLY A 533 21.02 4.49 14.34
N ARG A 534 20.26 3.44 14.67
CA ARG A 534 20.07 2.24 13.81
C ARG A 534 19.07 2.45 12.67
N LEU A 535 18.68 3.70 12.43
CA LEU A 535 17.85 4.04 11.29
C LEU A 535 18.69 3.94 10.03
N GLU A 536 18.34 2.99 9.19
CA GLU A 536 18.90 2.90 7.86
C GLU A 536 18.05 3.73 6.92
N VAL A 537 18.63 4.85 6.50
CA VAL A 537 18.24 5.50 5.25
C VAL A 537 19.46 5.42 4.32
N PRO A 538 19.73 4.26 3.70
CA PRO A 538 20.76 4.18 2.67
C PRO A 538 20.39 5.19 1.59
N GLN A 539 21.28 6.15 1.33
CA GLN A 539 21.07 7.17 0.29
C GLN A 539 20.93 6.57 -1.12
N MET A 540 21.12 5.26 -1.25
CA MET A 540 21.17 4.53 -2.52
C MET A 540 19.78 4.22 -3.10
N ILE A 541 18.72 4.18 -2.28
CA ILE A 541 17.34 3.92 -2.73
C ILE A 541 16.42 5.03 -2.23
N ASP A 542 15.67 5.66 -3.14
CA ASP A 542 14.60 6.61 -2.76
C ASP A 542 13.60 5.87 -1.86
N PRO A 543 13.41 6.28 -0.58
CA PRO A 543 12.48 5.62 0.35
C PRO A 543 11.07 5.47 -0.22
N ALA A 544 10.66 6.40 -1.09
CA ALA A 544 9.37 6.39 -1.75
C ALA A 544 9.22 5.34 -2.86
N LEU A 545 10.32 4.74 -3.30
CA LEU A 545 10.36 3.71 -4.33
C LEU A 545 10.74 2.34 -3.76
N THR A 546 11.08 2.23 -2.47
CA THR A 546 11.54 0.97 -1.86
C THR A 546 10.55 -0.17 -2.08
N SER A 547 9.25 0.09 -1.93
CA SER A 547 8.20 -0.92 -2.17
C SER A 547 8.21 -1.44 -3.61
N VAL A 548 8.39 -0.58 -4.64
CA VAL A 548 8.46 -1.06 -6.02
C VAL A 548 9.81 -1.73 -6.32
N HIS A 549 10.90 -1.27 -5.72
CA HIS A 549 12.23 -1.88 -5.87
C HIS A 549 12.27 -3.31 -5.36
N GLY A 550 11.70 -3.59 -4.19
CA GLY A 550 11.59 -4.94 -3.65
C GLY A 550 10.74 -5.86 -4.53
N ALA A 551 9.64 -5.34 -5.06
CA ALA A 551 8.77 -6.09 -5.95
C ALA A 551 9.49 -6.41 -7.28
N VAL A 552 10.32 -5.50 -7.80
CA VAL A 552 11.20 -5.81 -8.95
C VAL A 552 12.26 -6.84 -8.59
N ARG A 553 12.86 -6.79 -7.40
CA ARG A 553 13.82 -7.81 -6.96
C ARG A 553 13.19 -9.20 -7.00
N LEU A 554 11.97 -9.35 -6.47
CA LEU A 554 11.25 -10.62 -6.56
C LEU A 554 10.87 -10.97 -8.01
N ALA A 555 10.43 -10.00 -8.81
CA ALA A 555 10.14 -10.24 -10.22
C ALA A 555 11.37 -10.80 -10.96
N ARG A 556 12.57 -10.24 -10.73
CA ARG A 556 13.82 -10.74 -11.31
C ARG A 556 14.18 -12.15 -10.85
N MET A 557 13.85 -12.53 -9.61
CA MET A 557 14.01 -13.91 -9.16
C MET A 557 13.17 -14.85 -10.03
N PHE A 558 11.90 -14.51 -10.33
CA PHE A 558 11.08 -15.28 -11.27
C PHE A 558 11.62 -15.27 -12.71
N GLU A 559 12.14 -14.15 -13.22
CA GLU A 559 12.73 -14.07 -14.57
C GLU A 559 13.97 -14.96 -14.73
N THR A 560 14.79 -15.07 -13.68
CA THR A 560 16.05 -15.83 -13.68
C THR A 560 15.87 -17.31 -13.31
N HIS A 561 14.79 -17.66 -12.59
CA HIS A 561 14.51 -19.02 -12.12
C HIS A 561 13.79 -19.92 -13.14
N VAL A 562 14.03 -19.73 -14.45
CA VAL A 562 13.72 -20.76 -15.47
C VAL A 562 14.69 -21.96 -15.40
N GLU A 563 15.78 -21.90 -14.60
CA GLU A 563 16.74 -23.02 -14.53
C GLU A 563 17.20 -23.53 -13.16
N CYS A 564 16.89 -22.94 -12.00
CA CYS A 564 17.33 -23.52 -10.72
C CYS A 564 16.56 -22.98 -9.52
N LEU A 565 16.32 -23.83 -8.52
CA LEU A 565 15.61 -23.62 -7.24
C LEU A 565 14.08 -23.69 -7.39
N LEU A 566 13.47 -24.88 -7.37
CA LEU A 566 13.55 -25.86 -6.29
C LEU A 566 13.93 -27.25 -6.84
N ALA A 567 14.98 -27.85 -6.25
CA ALA A 567 15.41 -29.22 -6.56
C ALA A 567 14.33 -30.27 -6.21
#